data_AF-A0A2M6YSZ9-F1
#
_entry.id   AF-A0A2M6YSZ9-F1
#
_cell.length_a   1.000
_cell.length_b   1.000
_cell.length_c   1.000
_cell.angle_alpha   90.00
_cell.angle_beta   90.00
_cell.angle_gamma   90.00
#
_symmetry.space_group_name_H-M   'P 1'
#
loop_
_entity.id
_entity.type
_entity.pdbx_description
1 polymer ?
#
loop_
_entity_poly.entity_id
_entity_poly.type
_entity_poly.pdbx_seq_one_letter_code
_entity_poly.pdbx_strand_id
1 'polypeptide(L)'
;MNTTNLQIPIRRDLKIAATEVALEQGFSSLQEAVRVFINKMAQKTIDVVFIPKTIKLSQKAVKRYNKITEDIEKGIGIYEVHDVDDLMRQLNS
;
A
#
# COMPACT_ATOMS: atom_id res chain seq x y z
N MET A 1 1.47 35.15 -0.70
CA MET A 1 0.93 33.86 -1.19
C MET A 1 1.15 33.81 -2.68
N ASN A 2 1.92 32.84 -3.18
CA ASN A 2 2.11 32.61 -4.62
C ASN A 2 1.24 31.41 -5.04
N THR A 3 -0.07 31.64 -5.14
CA THR A 3 -1.06 30.61 -5.46
C THR A 3 -1.52 30.77 -6.90
N THR A 4 -1.63 29.66 -7.63
CA THR A 4 -2.20 29.61 -8.97
C THR A 4 -3.38 28.65 -9.03
N ASN A 5 -4.27 28.86 -10.00
CA ASN A 5 -5.45 28.03 -10.20
C ASN A 5 -5.15 26.87 -11.15
N LEU A 6 -5.60 25.67 -10.80
CA LEU A 6 -5.57 24.50 -11.68
C LEU A 6 -6.98 24.23 -12.20
N GLN A 7 -7.18 24.36 -13.50
CA GLN A 7 -8.44 24.02 -14.17
C GLN A 7 -8.27 22.70 -14.91
N ILE A 8 -9.13 21.72 -14.62
CA ILE A 8 -9.09 20.39 -15.24
C ILE A 8 -10.48 20.10 -15.82
N PRO A 9 -10.63 20.14 -17.16
CA PRO A 9 -11.86 19.71 -17.81
C PRO A 9 -12.05 18.20 -17.59
N ILE A 10 -13.14 17.82 -16.94
CA ILE A 10 -13.52 16.43 -16.72
C ILE A 10 -15.02 16.27 -16.93
N ARG A 11 -15.45 15.04 -17.21
CA ARG A 11 -16.87 14.71 -17.29
C ARG A 11 -17.54 14.94 -15.93
N ARG A 12 -18.79 15.39 -15.95
CA ARG A 12 -19.54 15.75 -14.73
C ARG A 12 -19.75 14.57 -13.80
N ASP A 13 -20.05 13.40 -14.35
CA ASP A 13 -20.25 12.16 -13.61
C ASP A 13 -18.95 11.71 -12.91
N LEU A 14 -17.82 11.77 -13.62
CA LEU A 14 -16.51 11.47 -13.02
C LEU A 14 -16.20 12.40 -11.85
N LYS A 15 -16.50 13.70 -11.97
CA LYS A 15 -16.32 14.65 -10.88
C LYS A 15 -17.13 14.26 -9.65
N ILE A 16 -18.39 13.87 -9.83
CA ILE A 16 -19.30 13.50 -8.74
C ILE A 16 -18.76 12.25 -8.05
N ALA A 17 -18.49 11.19 -8.80
CA ALA A 17 -17.96 9.93 -8.26
C ALA A 17 -16.62 10.12 -7.53
N ALA A 18 -15.69 10.88 -8.13
CA ALA A 18 -14.41 11.16 -7.48
C ALA A 18 -14.54 12.01 -6.21
N THR A 19 -15.53 12.91 -6.15
CA THR A 19 -15.79 13.71 -4.95
C THR A 19 -16.31 12.84 -3.82
N GLU A 20 -17.24 11.92 -4.11
CA GLU A 20 -17.79 10.98 -3.13
C GLU A 20 -16.68 10.12 -2.51
N VAL A 21 -15.86 9.49 -3.35
CA VAL A 21 -14.72 8.67 -2.89
C VAL A 21 -13.70 9.49 -2.08
N ALA A 22 -13.45 10.75 -2.46
CA ALA A 22 -12.54 11.60 -1.70
C ALA A 22 -13.09 11.90 -0.29
N LEU A 23 -14.39 12.14 -0.16
CA LEU A 23 -15.03 12.37 1.14
C LEU A 23 -15.02 11.09 2.00
N GLU A 24 -15.29 9.93 1.40
CA GLU A 24 -15.21 8.63 2.09
C GLU A 24 -13.81 8.34 2.64
N GLN A 25 -12.77 8.77 1.92
CA GLN A 25 -11.36 8.67 2.36
C GLN A 25 -10.96 9.73 3.41
N GLY A 26 -11.89 10.60 3.82
CA GLY A 26 -11.69 11.60 4.87
C GLY A 26 -11.10 12.93 4.40
N PHE A 27 -11.01 13.19 3.09
CA PHE A 27 -10.64 14.51 2.59
C PHE A 27 -11.80 15.49 2.76
N SER A 28 -11.49 16.78 2.98
CA SER A 28 -12.50 17.84 3.09
C SER A 28 -13.12 18.19 1.74
N SER A 29 -12.40 17.95 0.65
CA SER A 29 -12.87 18.18 -0.72
C SER A 29 -12.03 17.44 -1.76
N LEU A 30 -12.57 17.30 -2.97
CA LEU A 30 -11.80 16.80 -4.12
C LEU A 30 -10.56 17.66 -4.41
N GLN A 31 -10.61 18.97 -4.15
CA GLN A 31 -9.47 19.87 -4.39
C GLN A 31 -8.30 19.58 -3.44
N GLU A 32 -8.60 19.21 -2.21
CA GLU A 32 -7.60 18.80 -1.23
C GLU A 32 -6.90 17.51 -1.66
N ALA A 33 -7.69 16.49 -2.04
CA ALA A 33 -7.15 15.24 -2.57
C ALA A 33 -6.21 15.47 -3.77
N VAL A 34 -6.62 16.32 -4.71
CA VAL A 34 -5.80 16.71 -5.88
C VAL A 34 -4.50 17.41 -5.44
N ARG A 35 -4.55 18.32 -4.45
CA ARG A 35 -3.34 18.99 -3.93
C ARG A 35 -2.36 17.99 -3.31
N VAL A 36 -2.85 17.04 -2.51
CA VAL A 36 -2.02 15.99 -1.90
C VAL A 36 -1.37 15.14 -2.98
N PHE A 37 -2.13 14.71 -3.98
CA PHE A 37 -1.63 13.93 -5.11
C PHE A 37 -0.54 14.68 -5.89
N ILE A 38 -0.78 15.94 -6.27
CA ILE A 38 0.19 16.76 -7.01
C ILE A 38 1.46 16.97 -6.18
N ASN A 39 1.34 17.21 -4.87
CA ASN A 39 2.49 17.38 -3.99
C ASN A 39 3.33 16.09 -3.93
N LYS A 40 2.68 14.94 -3.74
CA LYS A 40 3.34 13.64 -3.73
C LYS A 40 4.00 13.30 -5.08
N MET A 41 3.34 13.64 -6.18
CA MET A 41 3.86 13.50 -7.54
C MET A 41 5.10 14.37 -7.76
N ALA A 42 5.07 15.64 -7.34
CA ALA A 42 6.23 16.55 -7.43
C ALA A 42 7.43 16.05 -6.60
N GLN A 43 7.16 15.37 -5.48
CA GLN A 43 8.16 14.73 -4.63
C GLN A 43 8.64 13.36 -5.15
N LYS A 44 8.12 12.87 -6.28
CA LYS A 44 8.39 11.51 -6.82
C LYS A 44 8.10 10.38 -5.82
N THR A 45 7.09 10.59 -4.96
CA THR A 45 6.64 9.60 -3.96
C THR A 45 5.41 8.80 -4.42
N ILE A 46 4.91 9.09 -5.62
CA ILE A 46 3.88 8.32 -6.32
C ILE A 46 4.46 7.90 -7.67
N ASP A 47 4.44 6.60 -7.93
CA ASP A 47 4.65 6.05 -9.26
C ASP A 47 3.29 5.81 -9.92
N VAL A 48 3.03 6.50 -11.03
CA VAL A 48 1.86 6.19 -11.88
C VAL A 48 2.20 4.97 -12.71
N VAL A 49 1.61 3.82 -12.37
CA VAL A 49 1.80 2.57 -13.10
C VAL A 49 0.51 2.17 -13.78
N PHE A 50 0.52 2.08 -15.12
CA PHE A 50 -0.65 1.74 -15.93
C PHE A 50 -1.05 0.25 -15.85
N ILE A 51 -0.21 -0.58 -15.23
CA ILE A 51 -0.44 -2.01 -14.98
C ILE A 51 0.07 -2.28 -13.57
N PRO A 52 -0.69 -2.91 -12.66
CA PRO A 52 -0.16 -3.27 -11.35
C PRO A 52 1.10 -4.13 -11.58
N LYS A 53 2.27 -3.61 -11.17
CA LYS A 53 3.50 -4.40 -11.20
C LYS A 53 3.24 -5.60 -10.31
N THR A 54 3.16 -6.79 -10.89
CA THR A 54 3.21 -8.03 -10.12
C THR A 54 4.40 -7.91 -9.19
N ILE A 55 4.19 -7.99 -7.88
CA ILE A 55 5.27 -7.89 -6.89
C ILE A 55 6.19 -9.08 -7.15
N LYS A 56 7.27 -8.87 -7.90
CA LYS A 56 8.28 -9.90 -8.16
C LYS A 56 9.24 -9.90 -6.99
N LEU A 57 9.16 -10.94 -6.16
CA LEU A 57 10.18 -11.22 -5.17
C LEU A 57 11.55 -11.33 -5.87
N SER A 58 12.60 -10.83 -5.22
CA SER A 58 13.96 -11.06 -5.69
C SER A 58 14.27 -12.56 -5.69
N GLN A 59 15.18 -13.01 -6.56
CA GLN A 59 15.63 -14.42 -6.60
C GLN A 59 16.03 -14.95 -5.20
N LYS A 60 16.65 -14.09 -4.38
CA LYS A 60 17.01 -14.42 -2.99
C LYS A 60 15.78 -14.60 -2.11
N ALA A 61 14.78 -13.74 -2.25
CA ALA A 61 13.54 -13.84 -1.47
C ALA A 61 12.72 -15.07 -1.88
N VAL A 62 12.59 -15.36 -3.18
CA VAL A 62 11.92 -16.58 -3.67
C VAL A 62 12.54 -17.83 -3.06
N LYS A 63 13.88 -17.97 -3.13
CA LYS A 63 14.58 -19.11 -2.53
C LYS A 63 14.33 -19.23 -1.03
N ARG A 64 14.31 -18.11 -0.29
CA ARG A 64 14.05 -18.10 1.14
C ARG A 64 12.63 -18.56 1.46
N TYR A 65 11.62 -18.04 0.76
CA TYR A 65 10.23 -18.41 1.00
C TYR A 65 9.94 -19.84 0.61
N ASN A 66 10.46 -20.32 -0.53
CA ASN A 66 10.33 -21.73 -0.92
C ASN A 66 10.94 -22.66 0.12
N LYS A 67 12.12 -22.32 0.65
CA LYS A 67 12.73 -23.09 1.73
C LYS A 67 11.86 -23.10 2.99
N ILE A 68 11.30 -21.96 3.39
CA ILE A 68 10.38 -21.90 4.55
C ILE A 68 9.18 -22.81 4.33
N THR A 69 8.59 -22.82 3.12
CA THR A 69 7.48 -23.72 2.78
C THR A 69 7.88 -25.18 2.88
N GLU A 70 9.04 -25.56 2.31
CA GLU A 70 9.55 -26.94 2.42
C GLU A 70 9.85 -27.35 3.86
N ASP A 71 10.39 -26.43 4.67
CA ASP A 71 10.70 -26.68 6.08
C ASP A 71 9.39 -26.89 6.88
N ILE A 72 8.34 -26.09 6.61
CA ILE A 72 7.00 -26.27 7.20
C ILE A 72 6.40 -27.62 6.81
N GLU A 73 6.46 -28.01 5.53
CA GLU A 73 5.93 -29.31 5.07
C GLU A 73 6.65 -30.50 5.73
N LYS A 74 7.93 -30.34 6.07
CA LYS A 74 8.75 -31.36 6.74
C LYS A 74 8.69 -31.29 8.27
N GLY A 75 7.96 -30.33 8.86
CA GLY A 75 7.91 -30.14 10.30
C GLY A 75 9.19 -29.56 10.92
N ILE A 76 10.05 -28.93 10.11
CA ILE A 76 11.35 -28.40 10.53
C ILE A 76 11.18 -26.93 10.95
N GLY A 77 11.63 -26.59 12.16
CA GLY A 77 11.59 -25.21 12.66
C GLY A 77 10.17 -24.71 12.98
N ILE A 78 9.23 -25.63 13.20
CA ILE A 78 7.87 -25.31 13.66
C ILE A 78 7.87 -25.30 15.19
N TYR A 79 7.26 -24.27 15.76
CA TYR A 79 7.02 -24.16 17.19
C TYR A 79 5.51 -24.05 17.40
N GLU A 80 5.01 -24.83 18.35
CA GLU A 80 3.64 -24.74 18.83
C GLU A 80 3.62 -23.86 20.08
N VAL A 81 2.61 -23.00 20.17
CA VAL A 81 2.43 -22.06 21.28
C VAL A 81 1.00 -22.21 21.77
N HIS A 82 0.82 -22.19 23.08
CA HIS A 82 -0.50 -22.44 23.68
C HIS A 82 -1.27 -21.15 23.99
N ASP A 83 -0.57 -20.03 24.10
CA ASP A 83 -1.15 -18.71 24.32
C ASP A 83 -0.28 -17.58 23.73
N VAL A 84 -0.81 -16.36 23.76
CA VAL A 84 -0.15 -15.18 23.19
C VAL A 84 1.11 -14.80 23.97
N ASP A 85 1.14 -15.00 25.28
CA ASP A 85 2.29 -14.63 26.12
C ASP A 85 3.48 -15.56 25.83
N ASP A 86 3.23 -16.85 25.64
CA ASP A 86 4.21 -17.84 25.22
C ASP A 86 4.78 -17.53 23.82
N LEU A 87 3.91 -17.20 22.86
CA LEU A 87 4.35 -16.75 21.53
C LEU A 87 5.26 -15.52 21.61
N MET A 88 4.88 -14.52 22.40
CA MET A 88 5.65 -13.28 22.52
C MET A 88 6.99 -13.49 23.22
N ARG A 89 7.10 -14.45 24.15
CA ARG A 89 8.38 -14.85 24.74
C ARG A 89 9.29 -15.47 23.69
N GLN A 90 8.77 -16.40 22.88
CA GLN A 90 9.57 -17.07 21.85
C GLN A 90 10.05 -16.13 20.74
N LEU A 91 9.23 -15.16 20.31
CA LEU A 91 9.59 -14.21 19.25
C LEU A 91 10.60 -13.13 19.68
N ASN A 92 10.66 -12.81 20.97
CA ASN A 92 11.53 -11.77 21.52
C ASN A 92 12.76 -12.32 22.27
N SER A 93 13.01 -13.63 22.19
CA SER A 93 14.21 -14.30 22.70
C SER A 93 15.34 -14.25 21.66
#